data_AF-I4A5W8-F1
#
_entry.id   AF-I4A5W8-F1
#
_cell.length_a   1.000
_cell.length_b   1.000
_cell.length_c   1.000
_cell.angle_alpha   90.00
_cell.angle_beta   90.00
_cell.angle_gamma   90.00
#
_symmetry.space_group_name_H-M   'P 1'
#
loop_
_entity.id
_entity.type
_entity.pdbx_description
1 polymer ?
#
loop_
_entity_poly.entity_id
_entity_poly.type
_entity_poly.pdbx_seq_one_letter_code
_entity_poly.pdbx_strand_id
1 'polypeptide(L)'
;MAKSLSDLKSNFVVKYTIGLMMKGEGTSMLRTELSCDVCGETCLAWEVHQIPYYPEGKLSENYEAGYTMMACDKCIEEKHIIPLDTDASVRFDASNLAIKEILETRKDQQQ
;
A
#
# COMPACT_ATOMS: atom_id res chain seq x y z
N MET A 1 9.26 -13.11 -22.40
CA MET A 1 9.37 -13.58 -21.00
C MET A 1 8.55 -12.62 -20.15
N ALA A 2 7.50 -13.10 -19.48
CA ALA A 2 6.74 -12.26 -18.56
C ALA A 2 7.65 -11.91 -17.37
N LYS A 3 7.71 -10.63 -16.99
CA LYS A 3 8.47 -10.20 -15.80
C LYS A 3 7.80 -10.78 -14.56
N SER A 4 8.58 -11.18 -13.55
CA SER A 4 8.01 -11.68 -12.30
C SER A 4 7.28 -10.56 -11.54
N LEU A 5 6.31 -10.90 -10.69
CA LEU A 5 5.55 -9.94 -9.87
C LEU A 5 6.49 -9.10 -8.99
N SER A 6 7.53 -9.72 -8.43
CA SER A 6 8.57 -9.05 -7.65
C SER A 6 9.35 -8.04 -8.49
N ASP A 7 9.76 -8.41 -9.71
CA ASP A 7 10.47 -7.48 -10.60
C ASP A 7 9.60 -6.29 -11.00
N LEU A 8 8.30 -6.52 -11.20
CA LEU A 8 7.33 -5.46 -11.48
C LEU A 8 7.23 -4.51 -10.28
N LYS A 9 7.01 -5.02 -9.07
CA LYS A 9 6.96 -4.21 -7.84
C LYS A 9 8.22 -3.36 -7.68
N SER A 10 9.40 -3.96 -7.75
CA SER A 10 10.67 -3.24 -7.60
C SER A 10 10.85 -2.14 -8.65
N ASN A 11 10.53 -2.40 -9.93
CA ASN A 11 10.60 -1.38 -10.98
C ASN A 11 9.62 -0.22 -10.75
N PHE A 12 8.42 -0.51 -10.23
CA PHE A 12 7.45 0.53 -9.90
C PHE A 12 7.90 1.37 -8.71
N VAL A 13 8.40 0.73 -7.63
CA VAL A 13 8.94 1.42 -6.45
C VAL A 13 9.99 2.44 -6.90
N VAL A 14 11.01 2.02 -7.64
CA VAL A 14 12.07 2.91 -8.14
C VAL A 14 11.51 4.08 -8.94
N LYS A 15 10.54 3.85 -9.84
CA LYS A 15 9.91 4.92 -10.63
C LYS A 15 9.16 5.92 -9.75
N TYR A 16 8.40 5.45 -8.76
CA TYR A 16 7.66 6.31 -7.84
C TYR A 16 8.63 7.07 -6.91
N THR A 17 9.65 6.40 -6.39
CA THR A 17 10.71 7.00 -5.55
C THR A 17 11.37 8.16 -6.29
N ILE A 18 11.89 7.93 -7.50
CA ILE A 18 12.52 8.97 -8.32
C ILE A 18 11.53 10.09 -8.65
N GLY A 19 10.32 9.75 -9.09
CA GLY A 19 9.31 10.74 -9.50
C GLY A 19 8.83 11.64 -8.36
N LEU A 20 8.70 11.11 -7.15
CA LEU A 20 8.31 11.87 -5.96
C LEU A 20 9.46 12.72 -5.43
N MET A 21 10.70 12.20 -5.44
CA MET A 21 11.90 12.96 -5.06
C MET A 21 12.17 14.15 -5.99
N MET A 22 12.04 13.96 -7.31
CA MET A 22 12.28 15.02 -8.31
C MET A 22 11.28 16.18 -8.25
N LYS A 23 10.08 15.95 -7.71
CA LYS A 23 9.03 16.98 -7.67
C LYS A 23 9.18 18.01 -6.54
N GLY A 24 10.13 17.86 -5.61
CA GLY A 24 10.54 18.88 -4.64
C GLY A 24 9.50 19.33 -3.57
N GLU A 25 8.20 19.25 -3.86
CA GLU A 25 7.11 19.84 -3.07
C GLU A 25 6.07 18.82 -2.59
N GLY A 26 6.16 17.55 -3.00
CA GLY A 26 5.05 16.58 -2.82
C GLY A 26 4.97 15.87 -1.48
N THR A 27 5.92 16.06 -0.56
CA THR A 27 6.02 15.19 0.63
C THR A 27 5.08 15.52 1.77
N SER A 28 4.55 16.75 1.83
CA SER A 28 3.52 17.12 2.81
C SER A 28 2.15 16.48 2.50
N MET A 29 1.97 15.93 1.29
CA MET A 29 0.77 15.18 0.87
C MET A 29 1.01 13.67 0.74
N LEU A 30 2.15 13.14 1.19
CA LEU A 30 2.33 11.69 1.20
C LEU A 30 1.44 11.10 2.27
N ARG A 31 0.44 10.33 1.85
CA ARG A 31 -0.44 9.58 2.74
C ARG A 31 0.41 8.51 3.42
N THR A 32 0.96 8.82 4.59
CA THR A 32 1.77 7.91 5.40
C THR A 32 0.94 6.90 6.16
N GLU A 33 -0.36 7.18 6.30
CA GLU A 33 -1.30 6.42 7.10
C GLU A 33 -2.54 6.04 6.30
N LEU A 34 -2.98 4.80 6.48
CA LEU A 34 -4.16 4.21 5.86
C LEU A 34 -4.97 3.46 6.92
N SER A 35 -6.29 3.57 6.84
CA SER A 35 -7.18 2.79 7.69
C SER A 35 -7.39 1.41 7.12
N CYS A 36 -7.26 0.39 7.96
CA CYS A 36 -7.64 -0.98 7.64
C CYS A 36 -9.16 -1.11 7.67
N ASP A 37 -9.77 -1.57 6.57
CA ASP A 37 -11.22 -1.78 6.49
C ASP A 37 -11.70 -2.96 7.32
N VAL A 38 -10.77 -3.81 7.78
CA VAL A 38 -11.03 -5.04 8.56
C VAL A 38 -11.03 -4.82 10.06
N CYS A 39 -9.99 -4.17 10.61
CA CYS A 39 -9.89 -3.90 12.05
C CYS A 39 -10.14 -2.44 12.44
N GLY A 40 -10.09 -1.50 11.48
CA GLY A 40 -10.40 -0.08 11.70
C GLY A 40 -9.21 0.71 12.23
N GLU A 41 -8.09 0.04 12.47
CA GLU A 41 -6.85 0.66 12.90
C GLU A 41 -6.26 1.49 11.76
N THR A 42 -5.68 2.63 12.12
CA THR A 42 -4.84 3.41 11.22
C THR A 42 -3.43 2.83 11.27
N CYS A 43 -2.96 2.32 10.14
CA CYS A 43 -1.66 1.69 9.98
C CYS A 43 -0.79 2.52 9.04
N LEU A 44 0.51 2.22 8.99
CA LEU A 44 1.39 2.83 8.02
C LEU A 44 0.98 2.37 6.61
N ALA A 45 1.03 3.28 5.63
CA ALA A 45 0.50 3.01 4.30
C ALA A 45 1.17 1.80 3.62
N TRP A 46 2.44 1.54 3.91
CA TRP A 46 3.19 0.39 3.40
C TRP A 46 2.93 -0.94 4.12
N GLU A 47 2.07 -0.95 5.14
CA GLU A 47 1.60 -2.14 5.85
C GLU A 47 0.15 -2.48 5.48
N VAL A 48 -0.43 -1.74 4.52
CA VAL A 48 -1.81 -1.88 4.07
C VAL A 48 -1.84 -2.27 2.61
N HIS A 49 -2.64 -3.30 2.30
CA HIS A 49 -2.76 -3.88 0.97
C HIS A 49 -4.20 -3.88 0.49
N GLN A 50 -4.38 -3.81 -0.83
CA GLN A 50 -5.68 -4.01 -1.44
C GLN A 50 -6.06 -5.49 -1.40
N ILE A 51 -7.24 -5.78 -0.88
CA ILE A 51 -7.81 -7.13 -0.76
C ILE A 51 -9.15 -7.18 -1.51
N PRO A 52 -9.60 -8.37 -1.94
CA PRO A 52 -10.97 -8.53 -2.42
C PRO A 52 -11.98 -8.20 -1.31
N TYR A 53 -13.23 -7.99 -1.70
CA TYR A 53 -14.33 -7.85 -0.75
C TYR A 53 -14.34 -9.02 0.26
N TYR A 54 -14.26 -8.68 1.54
CA TYR A 54 -14.24 -9.65 2.64
C TYR A 54 -15.43 -9.39 3.58
N PRO A 55 -16.55 -10.13 3.44
CA PRO A 55 -17.81 -9.84 4.12
C PRO A 55 -17.70 -9.81 5.65
N GLU A 56 -16.84 -10.65 6.22
CA GLU A 56 -16.64 -10.85 7.66
C GLU A 56 -15.76 -9.78 8.32
N GLY A 57 -15.16 -8.92 7.50
CA GLY A 57 -14.30 -7.84 7.95
C GLY A 57 -14.75 -6.49 7.41
N LYS A 58 -16.02 -6.30 7.08
CA LYS A 58 -16.49 -4.97 6.66
C LYS A 58 -16.75 -4.10 7.89
N LEU A 59 -16.07 -2.97 7.98
CA LEU A 59 -16.36 -1.95 8.98
C LEU A 59 -17.33 -0.86 8.49
N SER A 60 -17.52 -0.75 7.18
CA SER A 60 -18.49 0.15 6.58
C SER A 60 -19.65 -0.63 5.96
N GLU A 61 -20.87 -0.14 6.16
CA GLU A 61 -22.09 -0.70 5.54
C GLU A 61 -22.12 -0.51 4.02
N ASN A 62 -21.32 0.42 3.49
CA ASN A 62 -21.27 0.74 2.06
C ASN A 62 -20.36 -0.20 1.26
N TYR A 63 -19.75 -1.21 1.89
CA TYR A 63 -18.96 -2.22 1.18
C TYR A 63 -19.87 -3.28 0.56
N GLU A 64 -20.04 -3.16 -0.76
CA GLU A 64 -20.77 -4.10 -1.60
C GLU A 64 -19.83 -5.19 -2.18
N ALA A 65 -20.42 -6.32 -2.58
CA ALA A 65 -19.69 -7.37 -3.26
C ALA A 65 -19.05 -6.83 -4.56
N GLY A 66 -17.74 -7.04 -4.70
CA GLY A 66 -16.95 -6.49 -5.81
C GLY A 66 -16.23 -5.18 -5.49
N TYR A 67 -16.45 -4.59 -4.31
CA TYR A 67 -15.64 -3.48 -3.82
C TYR A 67 -14.25 -3.94 -3.39
N THR A 68 -13.22 -3.17 -3.73
CA THR A 68 -11.84 -3.40 -3.25
C THR A 68 -11.70 -2.83 -1.84
N MET A 69 -11.37 -3.69 -0.88
CA MET A 69 -11.12 -3.28 0.50
C MET A 69 -9.61 -3.15 0.76
N MET A 70 -9.24 -2.53 1.87
CA MET A 70 -7.88 -2.40 2.37
C MET A 70 -7.72 -3.18 3.66
N ALA A 71 -6.67 -3.98 3.79
CA ALA A 71 -6.34 -4.67 5.03
C ALA A 71 -4.88 -4.47 5.41
N CYS A 72 -4.62 -4.35 6.71
CA CYS A 72 -3.26 -4.36 7.24
C CYS A 72 -2.68 -5.78 7.26
N ASP A 73 -1.35 -5.89 7.29
CA ASP A 73 -0.62 -7.16 7.36
C ASP A 73 -1.13 -8.10 8.46
N LYS A 74 -1.42 -7.54 9.64
CA LYS A 74 -1.97 -8.31 10.76
C LYS A 74 -3.30 -8.97 10.41
N CYS A 75 -4.23 -8.24 9.80
CA CYS A 75 -5.52 -8.80 9.39
C CYS A 75 -5.37 -9.84 8.27
N ILE A 76 -4.42 -9.61 7.36
CA ILE A 76 -4.09 -10.53 6.28
C ILE A 76 -3.58 -11.86 6.85
N GLU A 77 -2.68 -11.81 7.82
CA GLU A 77 -2.11 -12.99 8.48
C GLU A 77 -3.14 -13.71 9.35
N GLU A 78 -3.79 -13.00 10.27
CA GLU A 78 -4.74 -13.58 11.24
C GLU A 78 -5.99 -14.18 10.58
N LYS A 79 -6.48 -13.55 9.50
CA LYS A 79 -7.68 -14.00 8.79
C LYS A 79 -7.37 -14.75 7.49
N HIS A 80 -6.09 -15.01 7.21
CA HIS A 80 -5.64 -15.69 5.99
C HIS A 80 -6.21 -15.09 4.70
N ILE A 81 -6.30 -13.75 4.64
CA ILE A 81 -6.83 -13.03 3.47
C ILE A 81 -5.76 -13.03 2.39
N ILE A 82 -6.13 -13.27 1.14
CA ILE A 82 -5.20 -13.18 0.01
C ILE A 82 -5.31 -11.78 -0.61
N PRO A 83 -4.25 -10.96 -0.59
CA PRO A 83 -4.26 -9.67 -1.27
C PRO A 83 -4.48 -9.79 -2.78
N LEU A 84 -5.02 -8.74 -3.40
CA LEU A 84 -5.20 -8.67 -4.84
C LEU A 84 -3.84 -8.64 -5.55
N ASP A 85 -3.72 -9.39 -6.65
CA ASP A 85 -2.50 -9.44 -7.48
C ASP A 85 -2.60 -8.62 -8.77
N THR A 86 -3.67 -7.83 -8.92
CA THR A 86 -3.90 -7.01 -10.11
C THR A 86 -2.82 -5.93 -10.27
N ASP A 87 -2.61 -5.47 -11.51
CA ASP A 87 -1.68 -4.38 -11.82
C ASP A 87 -1.91 -3.12 -10.95
N ALA A 88 -3.17 -2.82 -10.61
CA ALA A 88 -3.53 -1.69 -9.75
C ALA A 88 -3.04 -1.89 -8.30
N SER A 89 -3.26 -3.09 -7.72
CA SER A 89 -2.80 -3.46 -6.38
C SER A 89 -1.27 -3.46 -6.29
N VAL A 90 -0.61 -4.01 -7.31
CA VAL A 90 0.86 -4.01 -7.43
C VAL A 90 1.42 -2.59 -7.44
N ARG A 91 0.79 -1.66 -8.19
CA ARG A 91 1.21 -0.25 -8.22
C ARG A 91 0.94 0.47 -6.91
N PHE A 92 -0.15 0.13 -6.22
CA PHE A 92 -0.48 0.68 -4.91
C PHE A 92 0.59 0.31 -3.87
N ASP A 93 0.92 -0.98 -3.74
CA ASP A 93 1.98 -1.46 -2.84
C ASP A 93 3.33 -0.79 -3.17
N ALA A 94 3.66 -0.73 -4.46
CA ALA A 94 4.91 -0.13 -4.91
C ALA A 94 4.99 1.37 -4.60
N SER A 95 3.88 2.10 -4.72
CA SER A 95 3.81 3.51 -4.35
C SER A 95 3.99 3.68 -2.83
N ASN A 96 3.36 2.83 -2.01
CA ASN A 96 3.47 2.92 -0.56
C ASN A 96 4.89 2.59 -0.06
N LEU A 97 5.53 1.59 -0.66
CA LEU A 97 6.94 1.25 -0.39
C LEU A 97 7.89 2.38 -0.83
N ALA A 98 7.66 3.00 -1.98
CA ALA A 98 8.44 4.16 -2.41
C ALA A 98 8.35 5.32 -1.41
N ILE A 99 7.17 5.57 -0.84
CA ILE A 99 6.97 6.56 0.21
C ILE A 99 7.81 6.23 1.44
N LYS A 100 7.81 4.97 1.88
CA LYS A 100 8.63 4.48 3.00
C LYS A 100 10.11 4.78 2.75
N GLU A 101 10.64 4.38 1.60
CA GLU A 101 12.05 4.58 1.24
C GLU A 101 12.45 6.05 1.25
N ILE A 102 11.61 6.94 0.69
CA ILE A 102 11.86 8.39 0.69
C ILE A 102 11.93 8.94 2.13
N LEU A 103 11.00 8.52 2.99
CA LEU A 103 10.93 9.01 4.36
C LEU A 103 12.11 8.51 5.21
N GLU A 104 12.48 7.25 5.06
CA GLU A 104 13.65 6.65 5.73
C GLU A 104 14.94 7.35 5.28
N THR A 105 15.14 7.51 3.96
CA THR A 105 16.33 8.20 3.42
C THR A 105 16.47 9.63 3.95
N ARG A 106 15.35 10.35 4.13
CA ARG A 106 15.37 11.71 4.66
C ARG A 106 15.68 11.78 6.15
N LYS A 107 15.20 10.81 6.95
CA LYS A 107 15.53 10.73 8.37
C LYS A 107 17.05 10.55 8.56
N ASP A 108 17.66 9.70 7.74
CA ASP A 108 19.10 9.43 7.79
C ASP A 108 19.95 10.65 7.41
N GLN A 109 19.43 11.56 6.56
CA GLN A 109 20.10 12.81 6.17
C GLN A 109 19.97 13.94 7.19
N GLN A 110 19.07 13.82 8.17
CA GLN A 110 18.85 14.81 9.23
C GLN A 110 19.59 14.46 10.55
N GLN A 111 20.28 13.31 10.60
CA GLN A 111 21.17 12.91 11.68
C GLN A 111 22.62 13.32 11.38
#